data_AF-A0A936P1B3-F1
#
_entry.id   AF-A0A936P1B3-F1
#
_cell.length_a   1.000
_cell.length_b   1.000
_cell.length_c   1.000
_cell.angle_alpha   90.00
_cell.angle_beta   90.00
_cell.angle_gamma   90.00
#
_symmetry.space_group_name_H-M   'P 1'
#
loop_
_entity.id
_entity.type
_entity.pdbx_description
1 polymer ?
#
loop_
_entity_poly.entity_id
_entity_poly.type
_entity_poly.pdbx_seq_one_letter_code
_entity_poly.pdbx_strand_id
1 'polypeptide(L)'
;MKILNITLVLALALSANAGEQRVYQRDNMGNIQYHKPSYTVQDNGRIIETSKYGDKLYHKQQYLMKDGKVYQSDSMGQIQYNKPHYAIQQNGRIIEVGPTGDKHYHKQQYQVKDGKVYQVDSIGNIQYHKPGFVVKP
;
A
#
# COMPACT_ATOMS: atom_id res chain seq x y z
N MET A 1 2.42 12.25 -18.64
CA MET A 1 2.75 12.39 -17.20
C MET A 1 2.24 11.15 -16.48
N LYS A 2 3.10 10.14 -16.24
CA LYS A 2 2.70 8.86 -15.64
C LYS A 2 2.40 9.10 -14.15
N ILE A 3 1.12 9.18 -13.82
CA ILE A 3 0.65 9.37 -12.45
C ILE A 3 1.00 8.10 -11.65
N LEU A 4 2.06 8.21 -10.86
CA LEU A 4 2.25 7.55 -9.56
C LEU A 4 1.84 6.06 -9.48
N ASN A 5 2.82 5.17 -9.66
CA ASN A 5 2.77 3.76 -9.24
C ASN A 5 2.74 3.66 -7.69
N ILE A 6 1.66 4.13 -7.08
CA ILE A 6 1.50 4.31 -5.62
C ILE A 6 0.63 3.20 -4.98
N THR A 7 0.15 2.27 -5.80
CA THR A 7 -0.99 1.38 -5.56
C THR A 7 -0.79 0.27 -4.50
N LEU A 8 0.23 0.33 -3.61
CA LEU A 8 0.53 -0.82 -2.74
C LEU A 8 0.74 -0.57 -1.24
N VAL A 9 0.71 0.65 -0.73
CA VAL A 9 1.42 0.90 0.53
C VAL A 9 0.54 0.91 1.79
N LEU A 10 -0.58 0.18 1.88
CA LEU A 10 -1.36 0.29 3.13
C LEU A 10 -2.28 -0.89 3.55
N ALA A 11 -1.77 -2.11 3.63
CA ALA A 11 -2.42 -3.14 4.47
C ALA A 11 -1.78 -3.23 5.87
N LEU A 12 -1.13 -2.16 6.33
CA LEU A 12 -0.02 -2.26 7.28
C LEU A 12 -0.24 -1.75 8.71
N ALA A 13 -1.49 -1.51 9.09
CA ALA A 13 -1.82 -1.21 10.48
C ALA A 13 -2.89 -2.14 11.08
N LEU A 14 -3.13 -3.31 10.47
CA LEU A 14 -4.09 -4.31 10.96
C LEU A 14 -3.47 -5.30 11.94
N SER A 15 -3.12 -4.81 13.10
CA SER A 15 -3.32 -5.61 14.30
C SER A 15 -4.82 -5.57 14.63
N ALA A 16 -5.50 -6.70 14.40
CA ALA A 16 -6.67 -7.15 15.15
C ALA A 16 -8.01 -6.35 15.06
N ASN A 17 -8.42 -5.89 13.88
CA ASN A 17 -9.85 -5.58 13.67
C ASN A 17 -10.46 -6.61 12.72
N ALA A 18 -11.49 -7.32 13.19
CA ALA A 18 -12.34 -8.16 12.36
C ALA A 18 -13.19 -7.22 11.48
N GLY A 19 -12.87 -7.12 10.19
CA GLY A 19 -13.61 -6.28 9.26
C GLY A 19 -12.75 -5.71 8.13
N GLU A 20 -13.38 -5.51 6.98
CA GLU A 20 -12.76 -4.82 5.85
C GLU A 20 -12.27 -3.44 6.26
N GLN A 21 -11.09 -3.06 5.77
CA GLN A 21 -10.53 -1.74 5.98
C GLN A 21 -10.40 -0.97 4.68
N ARG A 22 -10.29 0.35 4.80
CA ARG A 22 -10.10 1.25 3.67
C ARG A 22 -8.89 2.17 3.84
N VAL A 23 -8.11 2.20 2.79
CA VAL A 23 -6.86 2.94 2.61
C VAL A 23 -7.16 4.20 1.84
N TYR A 24 -6.91 5.35 2.45
CA TYR A 24 -7.12 6.63 1.79
C TYR A 24 -5.82 7.38 1.60
N GLN A 25 -5.71 8.07 0.46
CA GLN A 25 -4.68 9.07 0.27
C GLN A 25 -4.96 10.29 1.16
N ARG A 26 -3.89 10.88 1.69
CA ARG A 26 -3.90 12.18 2.36
C ARG A 26 -3.00 13.15 1.62
N ASP A 27 -3.36 14.43 1.66
CA ASP A 27 -2.47 15.50 1.20
C ASP A 27 -1.34 15.77 2.21
N ASN A 28 -0.50 16.75 1.91
CA ASN A 28 0.61 17.19 2.76
C ASN A 28 0.16 17.91 4.05
N MET A 29 -1.10 18.33 4.14
CA MET A 29 -1.70 18.87 5.35
C MET A 29 -2.34 17.78 6.21
N GLY A 30 -2.39 16.54 5.71
CA GLY A 30 -2.97 15.39 6.39
C GLY A 30 -4.48 15.20 6.14
N ASN A 31 -5.09 15.99 5.26
CA ASN A 31 -6.51 15.85 4.94
C ASN A 31 -6.74 14.65 4.02
N ILE A 32 -7.77 13.86 4.32
CA ILE A 32 -8.16 12.71 3.52
C ILE A 32 -8.77 13.16 2.19
N GLN A 33 -8.30 12.56 1.10
CA GLN A 33 -8.70 12.89 -0.26
C GLN A 33 -9.84 11.97 -0.72
N TYR A 34 -11.04 12.12 -0.14
CA TYR A 34 -12.20 11.26 -0.43
C TYR A 34 -12.64 11.23 -1.90
N HIS A 35 -12.30 12.27 -2.68
CA HIS A 35 -12.61 12.35 -4.10
C HIS A 35 -11.68 11.48 -4.99
N LYS A 36 -10.61 10.92 -4.42
CA LYS A 36 -9.68 10.03 -5.12
C LYS A 36 -10.03 8.56 -4.87
N PRO A 37 -9.62 7.64 -5.76
CA PRO A 37 -9.67 6.22 -5.47
C PRO A 37 -8.94 5.88 -4.16
N SER A 38 -9.42 4.83 -3.52
CA SER A 38 -8.94 4.27 -2.26
C SER A 38 -8.63 2.79 -2.47
N TYR A 39 -8.20 2.06 -1.43
CA TYR A 39 -8.09 0.60 -1.51
C TYR A 39 -8.82 -0.06 -0.37
N THR A 40 -9.63 -1.07 -0.67
CA THR A 40 -10.20 -1.95 0.36
C THR A 40 -9.22 -3.09 0.63
N VAL A 41 -8.90 -3.30 1.90
CA VAL A 41 -8.18 -4.46 2.41
C VAL A 41 -9.21 -5.39 3.04
N GLN A 42 -9.36 -6.58 2.48
CA GLN A 42 -10.29 -7.59 2.97
C GLN A 42 -9.66 -8.45 4.07
N ASP A 43 -10.48 -9.16 4.85
CA ASP A 43 -10.03 -10.01 5.97
C ASP A 43 -9.01 -11.10 5.55
N ASN A 44 -9.08 -11.56 4.29
CA ASN A 44 -8.14 -12.53 3.73
C ASN A 44 -6.85 -11.89 3.18
N GLY A 45 -6.62 -10.59 3.44
CA GLY A 45 -5.44 -9.85 2.99
C GLY A 45 -5.50 -9.37 1.54
N ARG A 46 -6.60 -9.58 0.82
CA ARG A 46 -6.76 -9.10 -0.57
C ARG A 46 -6.95 -7.59 -0.58
N ILE A 47 -6.22 -6.91 -1.46
CA ILE A 47 -6.25 -5.46 -1.61
C ILE A 47 -6.78 -5.13 -3.00
N ILE A 48 -7.88 -4.39 -3.05
CA ILE A 48 -8.59 -4.04 -4.28
C ILE A 48 -8.77 -2.53 -4.32
N GLU A 49 -8.51 -1.91 -5.48
CA GLU A 49 -8.82 -0.50 -5.67
C GLU A 49 -10.33 -0.28 -5.56
N THR A 50 -10.73 0.74 -4.81
CA THR A 50 -12.13 1.11 -4.60
C THR A 50 -12.34 2.51 -5.14
N SER A 51 -13.31 2.65 -6.05
CA SER A 51 -13.67 3.90 -6.71
C SER A 51 -14.01 4.99 -5.69
N LYS A 52 -13.99 6.26 -6.11
CA LYS A 52 -14.45 7.39 -5.28
C LYS A 52 -15.93 7.27 -4.87
N TYR A 53 -16.71 6.45 -5.57
CA TYR A 53 -18.12 6.18 -5.26
C TYR A 53 -18.33 4.96 -4.36
N GLY A 54 -17.29 4.16 -4.12
CA GLY A 54 -17.36 3.00 -3.23
C GLY A 54 -17.26 1.64 -3.92
N ASP A 55 -17.21 1.59 -5.25
CA ASP A 55 -17.20 0.33 -6.00
C ASP A 55 -15.81 -0.32 -5.99
N LYS A 56 -15.75 -1.61 -5.67
CA LYS A 56 -14.52 -2.42 -5.76
C LYS A 56 -14.21 -2.73 -7.23
N LEU A 57 -13.02 -2.35 -7.69
CA LEU A 57 -12.61 -2.44 -9.09
C LEU A 57 -11.83 -3.73 -9.36
N TYR A 58 -12.51 -4.88 -9.35
CA TYR A 58 -11.90 -6.21 -9.55
C TYR A 58 -11.21 -6.40 -10.91
N HIS A 59 -11.55 -5.60 -11.91
CA HIS A 59 -10.92 -5.65 -13.23
C HIS A 59 -9.55 -4.95 -13.29
N LYS A 60 -9.16 -4.23 -12.23
CA LYS A 60 -7.83 -3.61 -12.12
C LYS A 60 -6.83 -4.57 -11.46
N GLN A 61 -5.55 -4.20 -11.52
CA GLN A 61 -4.49 -4.92 -10.80
C GLN A 61 -4.84 -5.00 -9.31
N GLN A 62 -4.74 -6.21 -8.78
CA GLN A 62 -5.03 -6.51 -7.38
C GLN A 62 -3.78 -6.93 -6.64
N TYR A 63 -3.88 -7.01 -5.32
CA TYR A 63 -2.75 -7.42 -4.50
C TYR A 63 -3.18 -8.34 -3.37
N LEU A 64 -2.22 -9.09 -2.86
CA LEU A 64 -2.41 -9.94 -1.68
C LEU A 64 -1.32 -9.64 -0.67
N MET A 65 -1.73 -9.34 0.56
CA MET A 65 -0.82 -9.27 1.70
C MET A 65 -0.62 -10.66 2.28
N LYS A 66 0.63 -11.07 2.41
CA LYS A 66 1.01 -12.36 3.00
C LYS A 66 2.42 -12.25 3.60
N ASP A 67 2.60 -12.74 4.83
CA ASP A 67 3.90 -12.86 5.51
C ASP A 67 4.73 -11.56 5.53
N GLY A 68 4.09 -10.43 5.86
CA GLY A 68 4.75 -9.13 5.88
C GLY A 68 5.19 -8.62 4.51
N LYS A 69 4.59 -9.14 3.44
CA LYS A 69 4.83 -8.74 2.06
C LYS A 69 3.52 -8.43 1.36
N VAL A 70 3.60 -7.62 0.32
CA VAL A 70 2.46 -7.30 -0.53
C VAL A 70 2.81 -7.60 -1.98
N TYR A 71 2.07 -8.54 -2.54
CA TYR A 71 2.31 -9.09 -3.88
C TYR A 71 1.27 -8.60 -4.86
N GLN A 72 1.66 -8.43 -6.12
CA GLN A 72 0.66 -8.42 -7.19
C GLN A 72 -0.06 -9.76 -7.24
N SER A 73 -1.38 -9.72 -7.36
CA SER A 73 -2.21 -10.90 -7.57
C SER A 73 -3.05 -10.75 -8.84
N ASP A 74 -3.45 -11.88 -9.42
CA ASP A 74 -4.45 -11.86 -10.50
C ASP A 74 -5.87 -11.58 -9.99
N SER A 75 -6.85 -11.63 -10.90
CA SER A 75 -8.27 -11.42 -10.57
C SER A 75 -8.88 -12.51 -9.70
N MET A 76 -8.23 -13.68 -9.59
CA MET A 76 -8.62 -14.78 -8.71
C MET A 76 -7.93 -14.69 -7.34
N GLY A 77 -7.00 -13.75 -7.16
CA GLY A 77 -6.23 -13.57 -5.91
C GLY A 77 -4.97 -14.44 -5.84
N GLN A 78 -4.53 -15.05 -6.94
CA GLN A 78 -3.29 -15.82 -6.95
C GLN A 78 -2.08 -14.89 -7.05
N ILE A 79 -1.07 -15.13 -6.20
CA ILE A 79 0.17 -14.35 -6.17
C ILE A 79 0.99 -14.54 -7.46
N GLN A 80 1.48 -13.44 -8.03
CA GLN A 80 2.40 -13.44 -9.17
C GLN A 80 3.85 -13.32 -8.69
N TYR A 81 4.47 -14.44 -8.29
CA TYR A 81 5.83 -14.47 -7.69
C TYR A 81 6.95 -14.01 -8.63
N ASN A 82 6.72 -14.02 -9.94
CA ASN A 82 7.65 -13.54 -10.96
C ASN A 82 7.66 -12.01 -11.11
N LYS A 83 6.89 -11.28 -10.29
CA LYS A 83 6.84 -9.82 -10.28
C LYS A 83 7.47 -9.25 -8.99
N PRO A 84 7.94 -7.99 -9.03
CA PRO A 84 8.33 -7.28 -7.82
C PRO A 84 7.19 -7.24 -6.79
N HIS A 85 7.56 -7.28 -5.52
CA HIS A 85 6.66 -7.18 -4.37
C HIS A 85 7.21 -6.15 -3.39
N TYR A 86 6.41 -5.76 -2.41
CA TYR A 86 6.85 -4.84 -1.36
C TYR A 86 7.06 -5.61 -0.07
N ALA A 87 8.22 -5.46 0.54
CA ALA A 87 8.54 -6.09 1.81
C ALA A 87 8.44 -5.05 2.93
N ILE A 88 7.78 -5.43 4.02
CA ILE A 88 7.69 -4.64 5.23
C ILE A 88 8.71 -5.16 6.22
N GLN A 89 9.63 -4.28 6.59
CA GLN A 89 10.65 -4.57 7.60
C GLN A 89 10.08 -4.40 9.00
N GLN A 90 10.71 -5.04 9.99
CA GLN A 90 10.27 -4.98 11.40
C GLN A 90 10.18 -3.55 11.94
N ASN A 91 11.03 -2.64 11.43
CA ASN A 91 11.01 -1.23 11.80
C ASN A 91 9.90 -0.42 11.08
N GLY A 92 9.03 -1.06 10.29
CA GLY A 92 7.96 -0.42 9.52
C GLY A 92 8.40 0.17 8.17
N ARG A 93 9.67 0.03 7.77
CA ARG A 93 10.16 0.49 6.46
C ARG A 93 9.63 -0.44 5.36
N ILE A 94 9.17 0.16 4.27
CA ILE A 94 8.61 -0.55 3.12
C ILE A 94 9.49 -0.27 1.92
N ILE A 95 9.96 -1.35 1.32
CA ILE A 95 10.84 -1.33 0.15
C ILE A 95 10.28 -2.24 -0.94
N GLU A 96 10.44 -1.84 -2.19
CA GLU A 96 10.20 -2.74 -3.31
C GLU A 96 11.36 -3.74 -3.41
N VAL A 97 11.01 -5.00 -3.63
CA VAL A 97 11.91 -6.13 -3.77
C VAL A 97 11.61 -6.80 -5.10
N GLY A 98 12.63 -7.01 -5.93
CA GLY A 98 12.51 -7.71 -7.20
C GLY A 98 12.10 -9.18 -7.01
N PRO A 99 11.71 -9.86 -8.09
CA PRO A 99 11.25 -11.25 -8.03
C PRO A 99 12.36 -12.22 -7.54
N THR A 100 13.63 -11.86 -7.70
CA THR A 100 14.79 -12.64 -7.24
C THR A 100 15.29 -12.23 -5.85
N GLY A 101 14.63 -11.29 -5.18
CA GLY A 101 14.94 -10.87 -3.81
C GLY A 101 15.86 -9.64 -3.70
N ASP A 102 16.25 -9.02 -4.81
CA ASP A 102 17.05 -7.80 -4.81
C ASP A 102 16.22 -6.60 -4.33
N LYS A 103 16.83 -5.74 -3.51
CA LYS A 103 16.13 -4.61 -2.86
C LYS A 103 16.31 -3.34 -3.69
N HIS A 104 15.21 -2.75 -4.15
CA HIS A 104 15.21 -1.54 -4.97
C HIS A 104 15.25 -0.25 -4.13
N TYR A 105 16.35 -0.01 -3.41
CA TYR A 105 16.48 1.21 -2.58
C TYR A 105 16.46 2.52 -3.38
N HIS A 106 16.73 2.47 -4.69
CA HIS A 106 16.67 3.62 -5.58
C HIS A 106 15.23 4.03 -5.95
N LYS A 107 14.23 3.18 -5.68
CA LYS A 107 12.81 3.51 -5.90
C LYS A 107 12.23 4.22 -4.68
N GLN A 108 11.03 4.80 -4.83
CA GLN A 108 10.33 5.44 -3.72
C GLN A 108 10.08 4.42 -2.60
N GLN A 109 10.51 4.77 -1.39
CA GLN A 109 10.35 3.97 -0.19
C GLN A 109 9.35 4.62 0.76
N TYR A 110 8.89 3.86 1.74
CA TYR A 110 7.89 4.34 2.69
C TYR A 110 8.16 3.87 4.11
N GLN A 111 7.48 4.48 5.07
CA GLN A 111 7.54 4.15 6.48
C GLN A 111 6.14 4.13 7.07
N VAL A 112 5.79 3.03 7.71
CA VAL A 112 4.60 2.93 8.57
C VAL A 112 4.93 3.54 9.92
N LYS A 113 4.09 4.45 10.38
CA LYS A 113 4.19 5.06 11.72
C LYS A 113 2.80 5.54 12.14
N ASP A 114 2.38 5.17 13.35
CA ASP A 114 1.11 5.63 13.96
C ASP A 114 -0.14 5.43 13.06
N GLY A 115 -0.28 4.24 12.46
CA GLY A 115 -1.41 3.90 11.57
C GLY A 115 -1.42 4.64 10.22
N LYS A 116 -0.32 5.32 9.91
CA LYS A 116 -0.13 6.14 8.72
C LYS A 116 1.07 5.66 7.94
N VAL A 117 1.06 5.94 6.64
CA VAL A 117 2.22 5.69 5.77
C VAL A 117 2.71 6.97 5.14
N TYR A 118 4.02 7.12 5.21
CA TYR A 118 4.75 8.27 4.73
C TYR A 118 5.75 7.86 3.68
N GLN A 119 5.99 8.74 2.71
CA GLN A 119 7.18 8.63 1.87
C GLN A 119 8.42 8.90 2.72
N VAL A 120 9.50 8.19 2.42
CA VAL A 120 10.82 8.48 2.98
C VAL A 120 11.81 8.87 1.89
N ASP A 121 12.88 9.57 2.26
CA ASP A 121 14.02 9.80 1.38
C ASP A 121 14.93 8.56 1.27
N SER A 122 16.03 8.68 0.52
CA SER A 122 16.97 7.59 0.26
C SER A 122 17.61 7.03 1.54
N ILE A 123 17.80 7.85 2.57
CA ILE A 123 18.39 7.45 3.85
C ILE A 123 17.35 7.02 4.89
N GLY A 124 16.07 7.27 4.63
CA GLY A 124 14.94 6.76 5.42
C GLY A 124 14.23 7.80 6.28
N ASN A 125 14.49 9.10 6.10
CA ASN A 125 13.76 10.13 6.84
C ASN A 125 12.37 10.33 6.28
N ILE A 126 11.39 10.42 7.18
CA ILE A 126 9.99 10.72 6.84
C ILE A 126 9.86 12.10 6.20
N GLN A 127 9.21 12.14 5.04
CA GLN A 127 8.93 13.35 4.28
C GLN A 127 7.53 13.87 4.61
N TYR A 128 7.36 14.54 5.77
CA TYR A 128 6.05 15.01 6.24
C TYR A 128 5.34 15.98 5.29
N HIS A 129 6.09 16.72 4.47
CA HIS A 129 5.55 17.65 3.48
C HIS A 129 5.00 16.95 2.23
N LYS A 130 5.14 15.62 2.11
CA LYS A 130 4.62 14.85 0.97
C LYS A 130 3.28 14.19 1.31
N PRO A 131 2.43 13.95 0.29
CA PRO A 131 1.24 13.13 0.45
C PRO A 131 1.57 11.76 1.04
N GLY A 132 0.64 11.23 1.83
CA GLY A 132 0.75 9.92 2.47
C GLY A 132 -0.56 9.16 2.44
N PHE A 133 -0.68 8.15 3.29
CA PHE A 133 -1.91 7.36 3.41
C PHE A 133 -2.33 7.18 4.86
N VAL A 134 -3.61 6.86 5.07
CA VAL A 134 -4.19 6.49 6.36
C VAL A 134 -5.15 5.33 6.20
N VAL A 135 -5.11 4.43 7.18
CA VAL A 135 -6.03 3.30 7.29
C VAL A 135 -7.22 3.73 8.11
N LYS A 136 -8.43 3.41 7.64
CA LYS A 136 -9.66 3.49 8.42
C LYS A 136 -10.42 2.17 8.33
N PRO A 137 -11.20 1.80 9.36
CA PRO A 137 -12.28 0.83 9.16
C PRO A 137 -13.25 1.33 8.07
#